data_AF-A0A3P3D6R3-F1
#
_entry.id   AF-A0A3P3D6R3-F1
#
_cell.length_a   1.000
_cell.length_b   1.000
_cell.length_c   1.000
_cell.angle_alpha   90.00
_cell.angle_beta   90.00
_cell.angle_gamma   90.00
#
_symmetry.space_group_name_H-M   'P 1'
#
loop_
_entity.id
_entity.type
_entity.pdbx_description
1 polymer ?
#
loop_
_entity_poly.entity_id
_entity_poly.type
_entity_poly.pdbx_seq_one_letter_code
_entity_poly.pdbx_strand_id
1 'polypeptide(L)'
;MSAPISREAAQQLSPVEALRRLALETLSECGEGYCLSLRGFLSRCGARIHPEIVRGIMADLRQDGLVAHCRGLMTEDGEMAGSGWGITPAGQAHLRALPRPVAPAMKEAAVAMKVAWDADLAHRDLVLAACFAGAAHEAALTSPLTADGAPTALLGAFLTALIDPMSADLDYLRADPASGEAARSDGPETTA
;
A
#
# COMPACT_ATOMS: atom_id res chain seq x y z
N MET A 1 36.19 -34.86 0.80
CA MET A 1 35.93 -34.13 2.05
C MET A 1 35.06 -32.94 1.72
N SER A 2 33.73 -33.10 1.80
CA SER A 2 32.78 -32.01 1.54
C SER A 2 32.69 -31.12 2.77
N ALA A 3 32.90 -29.81 2.59
CA ALA A 3 32.69 -28.84 3.65
C ALA A 3 31.23 -28.89 4.12
N PRO A 4 30.96 -28.88 5.44
CA PRO A 4 29.59 -28.76 5.92
C PRO A 4 29.07 -27.40 5.49
N ILE A 5 28.03 -27.39 4.65
CA ILE A 5 27.22 -26.20 4.41
C ILE A 5 26.77 -25.73 5.79
N SER A 6 27.32 -24.60 6.23
CA SER A 6 27.05 -24.01 7.54
C SER A 6 25.54 -23.94 7.74
N ARG A 7 25.06 -24.47 8.88
CA ARG A 7 23.69 -24.26 9.39
C ARG A 7 23.32 -22.77 9.56
N GLU A 8 24.27 -21.87 9.29
CA GLU A 8 24.15 -20.41 9.23
C GLU A 8 23.59 -19.87 7.91
N ALA A 9 23.30 -20.71 6.90
CA ALA A 9 22.26 -20.39 5.91
C ALA A 9 20.86 -20.45 6.57
N ALA A 10 20.77 -19.82 7.74
CA ALA A 10 19.59 -19.62 8.54
C ALA A 10 18.58 -18.92 7.63
N GLN A 11 17.44 -19.59 7.48
CA GLN A 11 16.29 -19.17 6.69
C GLN A 11 16.04 -17.68 6.88
N GLN A 12 16.46 -16.88 5.90
CA GLN A 12 16.02 -15.50 5.81
C GLN A 12 14.52 -15.57 5.58
N LEU A 13 13.76 -15.11 6.59
CA LEU A 13 12.32 -14.91 6.45
C LEU A 13 12.09 -14.00 5.25
N SER A 14 11.14 -14.37 4.40
CA SER A 14 10.72 -13.47 3.32
C SER A 14 10.24 -12.14 3.92
N PRO A 15 10.29 -11.01 3.18
CA PRO A 15 9.81 -9.72 3.68
C PRO A 15 8.37 -9.78 4.22
N VAL A 16 7.50 -10.57 3.56
CA VAL A 16 6.12 -10.79 3.99
C VAL A 16 6.04 -11.55 5.31
N GLU A 17 6.83 -12.61 5.49
CA GLU A 17 6.87 -13.35 6.76
C GLU A 17 7.46 -12.52 7.90
N ALA A 18 8.45 -11.67 7.62
CA ALA A 18 8.99 -10.73 8.60
C ALA A 18 7.93 -9.73 9.08
N LEU A 19 7.10 -9.21 8.17
CA LEU A 19 5.98 -8.35 8.48
C LEU A 19 4.86 -9.06 9.27
N ARG A 20 4.51 -10.28 8.86
CA ARG A 20 3.55 -11.12 9.60
C ARG A 20 4.03 -11.41 11.01
N ARG A 21 5.32 -11.73 11.18
CA ARG A 21 5.96 -11.92 12.48
C ARG A 21 5.88 -10.65 13.33
N LEU A 22 6.28 -9.50 12.77
CA LEU A 22 6.21 -8.21 13.45
C LEU A 22 4.79 -7.89 13.93
N ALA A 23 3.79 -8.17 13.10
CA ALA A 23 2.39 -7.97 13.46
C ALA A 23 1.96 -8.85 14.63
N LEU A 24 2.31 -10.14 14.60
CA LEU A 24 2.01 -11.08 15.68
C LEU A 24 2.76 -10.72 16.98
N GLU A 25 4.02 -10.31 16.90
CA GLU A 25 4.80 -9.84 18.07
C GLU A 25 4.13 -8.62 18.71
N THR A 26 3.80 -7.60 17.91
CA THR A 26 3.12 -6.39 18.37
C THR A 26 1.77 -6.69 19.04
N LEU A 27 0.98 -7.61 18.48
CA LEU A 27 -0.28 -8.03 19.07
C LEU A 27 -0.08 -8.86 20.36
N SER A 28 0.96 -9.71 20.40
CA SER A 28 1.25 -10.55 21.58
C SER A 28 1.65 -9.74 22.82
N GLU A 29 2.29 -8.60 22.63
CA GLU A 29 2.66 -7.67 23.71
C GLU A 29 1.46 -7.02 24.40
N CYS A 30 0.27 -7.07 23.78
CA CYS A 30 -0.95 -6.52 24.38
C CYS A 30 -1.56 -7.45 25.45
N GLY A 31 -1.16 -8.72 25.47
CA GLY A 31 -1.75 -9.73 26.35
C GLY A 31 -3.02 -10.36 25.77
N GLU A 32 -3.42 -11.49 26.37
CA GLU A 32 -4.59 -12.24 25.95
C GLU A 32 -5.89 -11.45 26.17
N GLY A 33 -6.78 -11.46 25.18
CA GLY A 33 -8.07 -10.78 25.24
C GLY A 33 -8.03 -9.29 24.90
N TYR A 34 -6.84 -8.69 24.71
CA TYR A 34 -6.71 -7.31 24.25
C TYR A 34 -6.63 -7.25 22.72
N CYS A 35 -7.26 -6.23 22.14
CA CYS A 35 -7.17 -5.94 20.71
C CYS A 35 -6.54 -4.56 20.47
N LEU A 36 -5.75 -4.43 19.41
CA LEU A 36 -5.19 -3.16 18.96
C LEU A 36 -5.98 -2.58 17.79
N SER A 37 -6.37 -1.32 17.90
CA SER A 37 -6.81 -0.55 16.73
C SER A 37 -5.65 -0.33 15.76
N LEU A 38 -5.95 0.01 14.50
CA LEU A 38 -4.93 0.34 13.50
C LEU A 38 -3.98 1.46 13.97
N ARG A 39 -4.54 2.50 14.61
CA ARG A 39 -3.75 3.60 15.17
C ARG A 39 -2.84 3.10 16.30
N GLY A 40 -3.37 2.27 17.20
CA GLY A 40 -2.60 1.68 18.30
C GLY A 40 -1.47 0.78 17.79
N PHE A 41 -1.75 -0.05 16.78
CA PHE A 41 -0.75 -0.87 16.12
C PHE A 41 0.37 -0.03 15.51
N LEU A 42 0.04 0.98 14.71
CA LEU A 42 1.03 1.84 14.07
C LEU A 42 1.89 2.59 15.09
N SER A 43 1.29 3.02 16.21
CA SER A 43 2.02 3.68 17.30
C SER A 43 3.01 2.76 18.00
N ARG A 44 2.68 1.46 18.15
CA ARG A 44 3.56 0.48 18.83
C ARG A 44 4.61 -0.11 17.91
N CYS A 45 4.28 -0.31 16.64
CA CYS A 45 5.16 -0.94 15.66
C CYS A 45 6.47 -0.15 15.47
N GLY A 46 6.49 1.16 15.74
CA GLY A 46 7.69 2.02 15.66
C GLY A 46 8.26 2.22 14.25
N ALA A 47 7.87 1.37 13.30
CA ALA A 47 8.19 1.45 11.89
C ALA A 47 7.18 2.34 11.16
N ARG A 48 7.67 3.08 10.15
CA ARG A 48 6.81 3.83 9.23
C ARG A 48 6.18 2.88 8.21
N ILE A 49 5.24 2.06 8.67
CA ILE A 49 4.45 1.17 7.82
C ILE A 49 3.17 1.92 7.44
N HIS A 50 2.85 1.92 6.15
CA HIS A 50 1.63 2.58 5.71
C HIS A 50 0.37 1.80 6.14
N PRO A 51 -0.72 2.48 6.53
CA PRO A 51 -1.94 1.85 7.04
C PRO A 51 -2.50 0.69 6.20
N GLU A 52 -2.54 0.84 4.87
CA GLU A 52 -3.12 -0.21 3.99
C GLU A 52 -2.35 -1.53 4.00
N ILE A 53 -1.04 -1.52 4.22
CA ILE A 53 -0.24 -2.76 4.31
C ILE A 53 -0.55 -3.48 5.60
N VAL A 54 -0.66 -2.72 6.70
CA VAL A 54 -1.11 -3.30 7.96
C VAL A 54 -2.48 -3.94 7.78
N ARG A 55 -3.43 -3.28 7.09
CA ARG A 55 -4.74 -3.87 6.79
C ARG A 55 -4.63 -5.14 5.95
N GLY A 56 -3.80 -5.15 4.91
CA GLY A 56 -3.55 -6.33 4.08
C GLY A 56 -2.98 -7.50 4.89
N ILE A 57 -1.89 -7.29 5.62
CA ILE A 57 -1.27 -8.31 6.49
C ILE A 57 -2.28 -8.83 7.53
N MET A 58 -3.05 -7.93 8.15
CA MET A 58 -4.05 -8.34 9.15
C MET A 58 -5.19 -9.13 8.51
N ALA A 59 -5.56 -8.82 7.27
CA ALA A 59 -6.55 -9.61 6.52
C ALA A 59 -6.03 -11.02 6.25
N ASP A 60 -4.77 -11.16 5.80
CA ASP A 60 -4.13 -12.45 5.55
C ASP A 60 -4.02 -13.27 6.84
N LEU A 61 -3.49 -12.68 7.91
CA LEU A 61 -3.39 -13.34 9.21
C LEU A 61 -4.75 -13.75 9.75
N ARG A 62 -5.82 -12.99 9.47
CA ARG A 62 -7.18 -13.31 9.88
C ARG A 62 -7.72 -14.49 9.08
N GLN A 63 -7.47 -14.51 7.77
CA GLN A 63 -7.83 -15.62 6.89
C GLN A 63 -7.18 -16.93 7.37
N ASP A 64 -5.95 -16.85 7.87
CA ASP A 64 -5.23 -17.98 8.46
C ASP A 64 -5.65 -18.32 9.91
N GLY A 65 -6.60 -17.58 10.49
CA GLY A 65 -7.06 -17.78 11.87
C GLY A 65 -6.05 -17.38 12.96
N LEU A 66 -4.99 -16.66 12.60
CA LEU A 66 -3.92 -16.24 13.52
C LEU A 66 -4.27 -14.96 14.28
N VAL A 67 -5.16 -14.14 13.73
CA VAL A 67 -5.71 -12.95 14.40
C VAL A 67 -7.23 -12.91 14.26
N ALA A 68 -7.90 -12.31 15.24
CA ALA A 68 -9.34 -12.08 15.24
C ALA A 68 -9.63 -10.58 15.08
N HIS A 69 -10.65 -10.25 14.28
CA HIS A 69 -11.11 -8.87 14.16
C HIS A 69 -12.17 -8.57 15.23
N CYS A 70 -11.90 -7.56 16.06
CA CYS A 70 -12.75 -7.11 17.15
C CYS A 70 -13.46 -5.81 16.76
N ARG A 71 -14.77 -5.69 17.04
CA ARG A 71 -15.55 -4.46 16.89
C ARG A 71 -15.94 -3.91 18.26
N GLY A 72 -16.20 -2.61 18.33
CA GLY A 72 -16.62 -1.95 19.57
C GLY A 72 -15.49 -1.88 20.60
N LEU A 73 -14.26 -1.70 20.15
CA LEU A 73 -13.13 -1.51 21.07
C LEU A 73 -13.31 -0.23 21.85
N MET A 74 -12.95 -0.28 23.13
CA MET A 74 -12.87 0.89 24.00
C MET A 74 -11.41 1.18 24.35
N THR A 75 -11.08 2.46 24.47
CA THR A 75 -9.80 2.91 25.03
C THR A 75 -9.77 2.65 26.54
N GLU A 76 -8.60 2.78 27.15
CA GLU A 76 -8.44 2.71 28.61
C GLU A 76 -9.26 3.80 29.33
N ASP A 77 -9.51 4.92 28.67
CA ASP A 77 -10.35 6.02 29.16
C ASP A 77 -11.86 5.77 28.97
N GLY A 78 -12.25 4.61 28.41
CA GLY A 78 -13.64 4.24 28.15
C GLY A 78 -14.24 4.86 26.88
N GLU A 79 -13.43 5.51 26.04
CA GLU A 79 -13.90 6.06 24.76
C GLU A 79 -13.99 4.98 23.69
N MET A 80 -14.90 5.12 22.72
CA MET A 80 -14.97 4.19 21.60
C MET A 80 -13.77 4.35 20.65
N ALA A 81 -12.91 3.33 20.61
CA ALA A 81 -11.78 3.20 19.70
C ALA A 81 -12.15 2.58 18.34
N GLY A 82 -13.39 2.10 18.18
CA GLY A 82 -13.90 1.55 16.93
C GLY A 82 -13.62 0.05 16.78
N SER A 83 -12.66 -0.32 15.93
CA SER A 83 -12.32 -1.73 15.64
C SER A 83 -10.83 -1.97 15.64
N GLY A 84 -10.44 -3.24 15.76
CA GLY A 84 -9.03 -3.64 15.78
C GLY A 84 -8.84 -5.15 15.71
N TRP A 85 -7.65 -5.61 16.06
CA TRP A 85 -7.26 -7.01 15.96
C TRP A 85 -6.65 -7.51 17.26
N GLY A 86 -6.99 -8.74 17.64
CA GLY A 86 -6.37 -9.47 18.74
C GLY A 86 -5.69 -10.72 18.22
N ILE A 87 -4.57 -11.12 18.82
CA ILE A 87 -3.90 -12.39 18.49
C ILE A 87 -4.74 -13.57 19.02
N THR A 88 -4.91 -14.63 18.22
CA THR A 88 -5.59 -15.85 18.67
C THR A 88 -4.59 -16.81 19.36
N PRO A 89 -5.06 -17.84 20.09
CA PRO A 89 -4.17 -18.90 20.58
C PRO A 89 -3.36 -19.58 19.46
N ALA A 90 -3.96 -19.76 18.28
CA ALA A 90 -3.28 -20.27 17.09
C ALA A 90 -2.19 -19.30 16.60
N GLY A 91 -2.46 -17.99 16.60
CA GLY A 91 -1.48 -16.95 16.31
C GLY A 91 -0.29 -16.96 17.26
N GLN A 92 -0.53 -17.10 18.57
CA GLN A 92 0.54 -17.22 19.56
C GLN A 92 1.39 -18.48 19.34
N ALA A 93 0.76 -19.63 19.10
CA ALA A 93 1.46 -20.88 18.83
C ALA A 93 2.31 -20.77 17.57
N HIS A 94 1.76 -20.18 16.50
CA HIS A 94 2.48 -19.92 15.26
C HIS A 94 3.69 -19.02 15.48
N LEU A 95 3.54 -17.91 16.22
CA LEU A 95 4.63 -17.01 16.54
C LEU A 95 5.77 -17.70 17.30
N ARG A 96 5.44 -18.59 18.25
CA ARG A 96 6.44 -19.37 19.01
C ARG A 96 7.18 -20.39 18.14
N ALA A 97 6.52 -20.91 17.10
CA ALA A 97 7.11 -21.86 16.15
C ALA A 97 8.03 -21.18 15.13
N LEU A 98 7.84 -19.88 14.85
CA LEU A 98 8.69 -19.14 13.91
C LEU A 98 10.12 -18.98 14.48
N PRO A 99 11.16 -19.25 13.69
CA PRO A 99 12.54 -19.07 14.12
C PRO A 99 12.79 -17.62 14.54
N ARG A 100 13.39 -17.42 15.72
CA ARG A 100 13.73 -16.07 16.18
C ARG A 100 14.72 -15.45 15.19
N PRO A 101 14.43 -14.25 14.66
CA PRO A 101 15.40 -13.58 13.82
C PRO A 101 16.65 -13.28 14.65
N VAL A 102 17.82 -13.48 14.06
CA VAL A 102 19.08 -13.05 14.67
C VAL A 102 19.09 -11.53 14.62
N ALA A 103 19.38 -10.85 15.74
CA ALA A 103 19.23 -9.39 15.91
C ALA A 103 19.67 -8.48 14.73
N PRO A 104 20.77 -8.72 13.98
CA PRO A 104 21.10 -7.90 12.80
C PRO A 104 20.11 -8.04 11.63
N ALA A 105 19.46 -9.20 11.49
CA ALA A 105 18.56 -9.49 10.37
C ALA A 105 17.29 -8.63 10.38
N MET A 106 16.79 -8.19 11.54
CA MET A 106 15.61 -7.31 11.59
C MET A 106 15.91 -5.89 11.14
N LYS A 107 17.09 -5.35 11.48
CA LYS A 107 17.52 -4.02 10.99
C LYS A 107 17.78 -4.07 9.50
N GLU A 108 18.47 -5.10 9.03
CA GLU A 108 18.77 -5.26 7.61
C GLU A 108 17.51 -5.56 6.80
N ALA A 109 16.58 -6.38 7.29
CA ALA A 109 15.28 -6.58 6.66
C ALA A 109 14.45 -5.30 6.67
N ALA A 110 14.43 -4.52 7.76
CA ALA A 110 13.71 -3.24 7.80
C ALA A 110 14.31 -2.21 6.82
N VAL A 111 15.63 -2.21 6.62
CA VAL A 111 16.31 -1.32 5.66
C VAL A 111 16.11 -1.80 4.22
N ALA A 112 16.31 -3.09 3.93
CA ALA A 112 16.06 -3.68 2.62
C ALA A 112 14.59 -3.56 2.23
N MET A 113 13.69 -3.74 3.19
CA MET A 113 12.27 -3.49 3.03
C MET A 113 12.01 -2.01 2.81
N LYS A 114 12.60 -1.08 3.56
CA LYS A 114 12.44 0.35 3.28
C LYS A 114 12.85 0.72 1.85
N VAL A 115 13.97 0.18 1.36
CA VAL A 115 14.44 0.44 -0.01
C VAL A 115 13.52 -0.19 -1.06
N ALA A 116 13.09 -1.44 -0.86
CA ALA A 116 12.08 -2.07 -1.72
C ALA A 116 10.73 -1.35 -1.63
N TRP A 117 10.41 -0.79 -0.47
CA TRP A 117 9.17 -0.10 -0.13
C TRP A 117 9.11 1.31 -0.71
N ASP A 118 10.23 2.04 -0.77
CA ASP A 118 10.29 3.34 -1.44
C ASP A 118 10.07 3.16 -2.97
N ALA A 119 10.50 2.03 -3.54
CA ALA A 119 10.17 1.64 -4.91
C ALA A 119 8.70 1.16 -5.06
N ASP A 120 8.18 0.42 -4.08
CA ASP A 120 6.78 -0.06 -4.04
C ASP A 120 5.78 1.06 -3.71
N LEU A 121 6.18 2.11 -3.00
CA LEU A 121 5.37 3.31 -2.72
C LEU A 121 5.04 4.05 -4.01
N ALA A 122 6.04 4.25 -4.88
CA ALA A 122 5.80 4.81 -6.20
C ALA A 122 4.85 3.91 -7.01
N HIS A 123 5.02 2.58 -6.93
CA HIS A 123 4.14 1.62 -7.59
C HIS A 123 2.71 1.62 -7.01
N ARG A 124 2.56 1.75 -5.70
CA ARG A 124 1.28 1.73 -5.00
C ARG A 124 0.51 3.04 -5.17
N ASP A 125 1.20 4.17 -5.14
CA ASP A 125 0.59 5.47 -5.41
C ASP A 125 0.15 5.55 -6.88
N LEU A 126 0.91 4.92 -7.80
CA LEU A 126 0.50 4.72 -9.19
C LEU A 126 -0.77 3.84 -9.30
N VAL A 127 -0.82 2.72 -8.57
CA VAL A 127 -1.99 1.81 -8.56
C VAL A 127 -3.22 2.49 -7.96
N LEU A 128 -3.07 3.21 -6.85
CA LEU A 128 -4.17 3.97 -6.23
C LEU A 128 -4.66 5.08 -7.15
N ALA A 129 -3.74 5.82 -7.78
CA ALA A 129 -4.09 6.83 -8.78
C ALA A 129 -4.85 6.20 -9.97
N ALA A 130 -4.44 5.01 -10.43
CA ALA A 130 -5.14 4.27 -11.48
C ALA A 130 -6.55 3.82 -11.05
N CYS A 131 -6.73 3.34 -9.81
CA CYS A 131 -8.05 2.96 -9.29
C CYS A 131 -9.00 4.17 -9.18
N PHE A 132 -8.52 5.31 -8.69
CA PHE A 132 -9.32 6.54 -8.64
C PHE A 132 -9.67 7.05 -10.04
N ALA A 133 -8.73 6.98 -10.99
CA ALA A 133 -8.98 7.33 -12.38
C ALA A 133 -10.03 6.42 -13.03
N GLY A 134 -9.96 5.10 -12.80
CA GLY A 134 -10.96 4.15 -13.27
C GLY A 134 -12.36 4.43 -12.70
N ALA A 135 -12.47 4.68 -11.39
CA ALA A 135 -13.75 5.01 -10.76
C ALA A 135 -14.34 6.34 -11.28
N ALA A 136 -13.50 7.36 -11.48
CA ALA A 136 -13.91 8.63 -12.06
C ALA A 136 -14.40 8.46 -13.51
N HIS A 137 -13.75 7.59 -14.29
CA HIS A 137 -14.16 7.27 -15.65
C HIS A 137 -15.52 6.56 -15.72
N GLU A 138 -15.75 5.54 -14.89
CA GLU A 138 -17.06 4.86 -14.83
C GLU A 138 -18.19 5.81 -14.40
N ALA A 139 -17.93 6.65 -13.40
CA ALA A 139 -18.88 7.69 -12.97
C ALA A 139 -19.16 8.70 -14.09
N ALA A 140 -18.16 8.99 -14.92
CA ALA A 140 -18.30 9.88 -16.05
C ALA A 140 -19.11 9.24 -17.19
N LEU A 141 -18.93 7.96 -17.51
CA LEU A 141 -19.72 7.24 -18.54
C LEU A 141 -21.23 7.16 -18.23
N THR A 142 -21.59 7.23 -16.95
CA THR A 142 -23.00 7.19 -16.50
C THR A 142 -23.61 8.58 -16.32
N SER A 143 -22.81 9.64 -16.48
CA SER A 143 -23.25 11.03 -16.34
C SER A 143 -23.75 11.60 -17.68
N PRO A 144 -24.90 12.31 -17.72
CA PRO A 144 -25.39 12.98 -18.93
C PRO A 144 -24.45 14.07 -19.48
N LEU A 145 -23.50 14.54 -18.66
CA LEU A 145 -22.57 15.64 -18.99
C LEU A 145 -21.43 15.23 -19.95
N THR A 146 -21.37 13.97 -20.39
CA THR A 146 -20.18 13.40 -21.04
C THR A 146 -20.48 12.58 -22.30
N ALA A 147 -21.64 12.82 -22.92
CA ALA A 147 -22.13 12.10 -24.10
C ALA A 147 -21.21 12.19 -25.34
N ASP A 148 -20.20 13.05 -25.33
CA ASP A 148 -19.21 13.24 -26.39
C ASP A 148 -17.99 12.30 -26.30
N GLY A 149 -17.89 11.48 -25.26
CA GLY A 149 -16.77 10.55 -25.07
C GLY A 149 -15.51 11.17 -24.45
N ALA A 150 -15.58 12.42 -24.00
CA ALA A 150 -14.48 13.12 -23.34
C ALA A 150 -13.86 12.37 -22.14
N PRO A 151 -14.62 11.65 -21.27
CA PRO A 151 -14.02 10.92 -20.15
C PRO A 151 -13.16 9.74 -20.57
N THR A 152 -13.47 9.12 -21.70
CA THR A 152 -12.68 8.02 -22.26
C THR A 152 -11.36 8.56 -22.78
N ALA A 153 -11.37 9.71 -23.45
CA ALA A 153 -10.17 10.39 -23.91
C ALA A 153 -9.30 10.86 -22.73
N LEU A 154 -9.90 11.41 -21.67
CA LEU A 154 -9.18 11.85 -20.47
C LEU A 154 -8.58 10.69 -19.66
N LEU A 155 -9.31 9.58 -19.49
CA LEU A 155 -8.75 8.38 -18.86
C LEU A 155 -7.59 7.81 -19.70
N GLY A 156 -7.76 7.74 -21.02
CA GLY A 156 -6.70 7.30 -21.93
C GLY A 156 -5.45 8.17 -21.82
N ALA A 157 -5.60 9.50 -21.88
CA ALA A 157 -4.49 10.43 -21.70
C ALA A 157 -3.84 10.30 -20.31
N PHE A 158 -4.63 10.13 -19.25
CA PHE A 158 -4.09 9.93 -17.91
C PHE A 158 -3.27 8.64 -17.79
N LEU A 159 -3.79 7.51 -18.28
CA LEU A 159 -3.10 6.23 -18.25
C LEU A 159 -1.83 6.24 -19.12
N THR A 160 -1.89 6.87 -20.29
CA THR A 160 -0.71 7.07 -21.15
C THR A 160 0.35 7.92 -20.45
N ALA A 161 -0.03 9.00 -19.76
CA ALA A 161 0.90 9.84 -19.00
C ALA A 161 1.54 9.13 -17.81
N LEU A 162 0.86 8.16 -17.22
CA LEU A 162 1.43 7.31 -16.15
C LEU A 162 2.48 6.32 -16.67
N ILE A 163 2.33 5.82 -17.89
CA ILE A 163 3.24 4.84 -18.50
C ILE A 163 4.42 5.55 -19.18
N ASP A 164 4.13 6.59 -19.96
CA ASP A 164 5.11 7.39 -20.68
C ASP A 164 4.68 8.88 -20.67
N PRO A 165 5.24 9.69 -19.74
CA PRO A 165 4.90 11.12 -19.65
C PRO A 165 5.39 11.92 -20.87
N MET A 166 6.20 11.33 -21.75
CA MET A 166 6.71 11.96 -22.96
C MET A 166 6.01 11.48 -24.24
N SER A 167 4.97 10.65 -24.14
CA SER A 167 4.23 10.16 -25.30
C SER A 167 3.70 11.31 -26.17
N ALA A 168 3.86 11.17 -27.50
CA ALA A 168 3.37 12.13 -28.48
C ALA A 168 1.83 12.22 -28.51
N ASP A 169 1.13 11.21 -27.97
CA ASP A 169 -0.33 11.18 -27.89
C ASP A 169 -0.89 12.10 -26.79
N LEU A 170 -0.05 12.53 -25.84
CA LEU A 170 -0.44 13.41 -24.73
C LEU A 170 -0.41 14.89 -25.09
N ASP A 171 0.32 15.23 -26.15
CA ASP A 171 0.55 16.59 -26.58
C ASP A 171 0.57 16.60 -28.10
N TYR A 172 -0.60 16.82 -28.70
CA TYR A 172 -0.72 16.92 -30.16
C TYR A 172 0.18 18.04 -30.74
N LEU A 173 0.62 19.00 -29.91
CA LEU A 173 1.58 20.04 -30.28
C LEU A 173 3.03 19.54 -30.32
N ARG A 174 3.34 18.41 -29.68
CA ARG A 174 4.63 17.71 -29.86
C ARG A 174 4.65 16.88 -31.13
N ALA A 175 3.50 16.31 -31.50
CA ALA A 175 3.34 15.57 -32.75
C ALA A 175 3.40 16.51 -33.97
N ASP A 176 2.84 17.72 -33.85
CA ASP A 176 2.96 18.79 -34.85
C ASP A 176 3.18 20.17 -34.19
N PRO A 177 4.45 20.61 -34.10
CA PRO A 177 4.79 21.92 -33.53
C PRO A 177 4.11 23.11 -34.22
N ALA A 178 3.80 23.00 -35.52
CA ALA A 178 3.19 24.08 -36.28
C ALA A 178 1.73 24.32 -35.85
N SER A 179 0.99 23.24 -35.58
CA SER A 179 -0.36 23.31 -35.02
C SER A 179 -0.39 23.98 -33.64
N GLY A 180 0.68 23.83 -32.85
CA GLY A 180 0.80 24.47 -31.54
C GLY A 180 1.10 25.95 -31.59
N GLU A 181 1.88 26.36 -32.58
CA GLU A 181 2.12 27.78 -32.86
C GLU A 181 0.82 28.48 -33.26
N ALA A 182 0.02 27.84 -34.12
CA ALA A 182 -1.28 28.35 -34.58
C ALA A 182 -2.28 28.50 -33.42
N ALA A 183 -2.44 27.48 -32.57
CA ALA A 183 -3.35 27.54 -31.43
C ALA A 183 -2.97 28.62 -30.39
N ARG A 184 -1.68 28.92 -30.25
CA ARG A 184 -1.19 30.01 -29.38
C ARG A 184 -1.37 31.40 -29.99
N SER A 185 -1.38 31.50 -31.32
CA SER A 185 -1.55 32.77 -32.05
C SER A 185 -3.02 33.14 -32.28
N ASP A 186 -3.94 32.18 -32.20
CA ASP A 186 -5.40 32.37 -32.23
C ASP A 186 -6.02 32.77 -30.86
N GLY A 187 -5.18 33.23 -29.92
CA GLY A 187 -5.67 33.77 -28.65
C GLY A 187 -6.68 34.90 -28.87
N PRO A 188 -7.71 35.04 -28.01
CA PRO A 188 -8.85 35.91 -28.28
C PRO A 188 -8.36 37.33 -28.57
N GLU A 189 -8.70 37.86 -29.75
CA GLU A 189 -8.51 39.28 -30.03
C GLU A 189 -9.21 40.06 -28.92
N THR A 190 -8.41 40.61 -28.02
CA THR A 190 -8.89 41.50 -26.96
C THR A 190 -9.37 42.77 -27.65
N THR A 191 -10.62 42.77 -28.12
CA THR A 191 -11.29 43.98 -28.62
C THR A 191 -11.40 44.96 -27.46
N ALA A 192 -10.61 46.04 -27.54
CA ALA A 192 -10.63 47.17 -26.63
C ALA A 192 -11.84 48.09 -26.89
#